data_AF-A0A2V6U353-F1
#
_entry.id   AF-A0A2V6U353-F1
#
_cell.length_a   1.000
_cell.length_b   1.000
_cell.length_c   1.000
_cell.angle_alpha   90.00
_cell.angle_beta   90.00
_cell.angle_gamma   90.00
#
_symmetry.space_group_name_H-M   'P 1'
#
loop_
_entity.id
_entity.type
_entity.pdbx_description
1 polymer ?
#
loop_
_entity_poly.entity_id
_entity_poly.type
_entity_poly.pdbx_seq_one_letter_code
_entity_poly.pdbx_strand_id
1 'polypeptide(L)'
;MLVAAELPAALAARRRLVAAALAASLVAALVLLGAKGLEALPATWWWDRERTVRTLEADLRARLAPGDTVQVLDTTEGGIHALFRLGVREPTRFLYDFHFFHDEDAPVVRALRAEFIRDLDARPPRMIVLFERGWPAGGYERVERFAALADRLRERYELAATRPGYRLYAKRHDP
;
A
#
# COMPACT_ATOMS: atom_id res chain seq x y z
N MET A 1 15.03 30.09 68.27
CA MET A 1 13.68 29.65 67.82
C MET A 1 13.26 30.17 66.44
N LEU A 2 14.12 30.82 65.63
CA LEU A 2 13.74 31.28 64.28
C LEU A 2 13.83 30.20 63.18
N VAL A 3 14.62 29.15 63.37
CA VAL A 3 14.85 28.12 62.32
C VAL A 3 13.62 27.20 62.12
N ALA A 4 12.80 27.01 63.15
CA ALA A 4 11.65 26.09 63.10
C ALA A 4 10.42 26.67 62.37
N ALA A 5 10.28 27.99 62.29
CA ALA A 5 9.14 28.67 61.64
C ALA A 5 9.31 28.84 60.12
N GLU A 6 10.55 28.88 59.63
CA GLU A 6 10.91 29.05 58.21
C GLU A 6 10.87 27.72 57.43
N LEU A 7 11.12 26.59 58.12
CA LEU A 7 11.13 25.25 57.52
C LEU A 7 9.79 24.85 56.84
N PRO A 8 8.62 25.05 57.47
CA PRO A 8 7.32 24.71 56.87
C PRO A 8 7.01 25.54 55.62
N ALA A 9 7.38 26.83 55.62
CA ALA A 9 7.19 27.73 54.49
C ALA A 9 8.10 27.35 53.32
N ALA A 10 9.38 27.04 53.58
CA ALA A 10 10.32 26.57 52.57
C ALA A 10 9.90 25.22 51.96
N LEU A 11 9.40 24.28 52.78
CA LEU A 11 8.86 23.00 52.31
C LEU A 11 7.60 23.16 51.47
N ALA A 12 6.69 24.07 51.85
CA ALA A 12 5.48 24.37 51.09
C ALA A 12 5.81 25.05 49.75
N ALA A 13 6.76 25.99 49.72
CA ALA A 13 7.26 26.62 48.51
C ALA A 13 7.92 25.60 47.56
N ARG A 14 8.76 24.71 48.10
CA ARG A 14 9.38 23.61 47.34
C ARG A 14 8.33 22.64 46.79
N ARG A 15 7.29 22.31 47.56
CA ARG A 15 6.18 21.46 47.11
C ARG A 15 5.38 22.10 45.98
N ARG A 16 5.14 23.42 46.04
CA ARG A 16 4.47 24.18 44.97
C ARG A 16 5.32 24.22 43.70
N LEU A 17 6.64 24.40 43.81
CA LEU A 17 7.55 24.36 42.66
C LEU A 17 7.60 22.98 42.01
N VAL A 18 7.67 21.90 42.79
CA VAL A 18 7.62 20.53 42.25
C VAL A 18 6.26 20.25 41.59
N ALA A 19 5.15 20.64 42.23
CA ALA A 19 3.82 20.48 41.64
C ALA A 19 3.67 21.26 40.33
N ALA A 20 4.18 22.49 40.26
CA ALA A 20 4.18 23.29 39.04
C ALA A 20 5.03 22.66 37.93
N ALA A 21 6.21 22.13 38.27
CA ALA A 21 7.08 21.44 37.32
C ALA A 21 6.42 20.16 36.78
N LEU A 22 5.76 19.38 37.64
CA LEU A 22 5.01 18.18 37.24
C LEU A 22 3.81 18.54 36.35
N ALA A 23 3.05 19.58 36.70
CA ALA A 23 1.94 20.06 35.89
C ALA A 23 2.42 20.56 34.52
N ALA A 24 3.50 21.33 34.47
CA ALA A 24 4.11 21.78 33.21
C ALA A 24 4.60 20.59 32.36
N SER A 25 5.21 19.59 33.00
CA SER A 25 5.66 18.37 32.32
C SER A 25 4.48 17.57 31.75
N LEU A 26 3.36 17.48 32.50
CA LEU A 26 2.15 16.80 32.04
C LEU A 26 1.51 17.55 30.86
N VAL A 27 1.43 18.87 30.94
CA VAL A 27 0.92 19.71 29.84
C VAL A 27 1.80 19.56 28.60
N ALA A 28 3.13 19.62 28.75
CA ALA A 28 4.05 19.42 27.64
C ALA A 28 3.90 18.02 27.03
N ALA A 29 3.77 16.97 27.85
CA ALA A 29 3.52 15.61 27.37
C ALA A 29 2.20 15.51 26.60
N LEU A 30 1.12 16.11 27.10
CA LEU A 30 -0.19 16.12 26.42
C LEU A 30 -0.13 16.89 25.09
N VAL A 31 0.57 18.01 25.03
CA VAL A 31 0.77 18.77 23.79
C VAL A 31 1.57 17.96 22.77
N LEU A 32 2.66 17.33 23.20
CA LEU A 32 3.50 16.50 22.32
C LEU A 32 2.75 15.26 21.83
N LEU A 33 2.01 14.58 22.72
CA LEU A 33 1.16 13.44 22.37
C LEU A 33 0.00 13.86 21.47
N GLY A 34 -0.60 15.03 21.70
CA GLY A 34 -1.64 15.59 20.84
C GLY A 34 -1.11 15.93 19.45
N ALA A 35 0.03 16.61 19.35
CA ALA A 35 0.69 16.92 18.09
C ALA A 35 1.08 15.65 17.33
N LYS A 36 1.65 14.65 18.03
CA LYS A 36 1.95 13.33 17.44
C LYS A 36 0.70 12.56 17.05
N GLY A 37 -0.40 12.69 17.81
CA GLY A 37 -1.70 12.12 17.48
C GLY A 37 -2.30 12.75 16.23
N LEU A 38 -2.14 14.06 16.05
CA LEU A 38 -2.54 14.79 14.83
C LEU A 38 -1.67 14.39 13.62
N GLU A 39 -0.36 14.18 13.81
CA GLU A 39 0.52 13.60 12.77
C GLU A 39 0.21 12.11 12.50
N ALA A 40 -0.36 11.39 13.47
CA ALA A 40 -0.82 10.01 13.38
C ALA A 40 -2.29 9.88 12.89
N LEU A 41 -2.93 11.00 12.50
CA LEU A 41 -4.19 11.00 11.75
C LEU A 41 -4.18 10.36 10.34
N PRO A 42 -3.07 9.89 9.71
CA PRO A 42 -3.17 9.02 8.55
C PRO A 42 -3.74 7.63 8.90
N ALA A 43 -4.42 7.46 10.03
CA ALA A 43 -5.37 6.36 10.24
C ALA A 43 -6.41 6.24 9.10
N THR A 44 -6.60 7.27 8.27
CA THR A 44 -7.35 7.16 7.01
C THR A 44 -6.75 6.11 6.08
N TRP A 45 -5.44 5.88 6.09
CA TRP A 45 -4.76 4.91 5.22
C TRP A 45 -5.35 3.50 5.33
N TRP A 46 -5.68 3.04 6.54
CA TRP A 46 -6.33 1.74 6.74
C TRP A 46 -7.71 1.70 6.07
N TRP A 47 -8.49 2.76 6.25
CA TRP A 47 -9.83 2.90 5.66
C TRP A 47 -9.78 3.10 4.14
N ASP A 48 -8.79 3.82 3.64
CA ASP A 48 -8.57 4.08 2.22
C ASP A 48 -8.13 2.80 1.50
N ARG A 49 -7.29 1.99 2.15
CA ARG A 49 -6.90 0.67 1.65
C ARG A 49 -8.08 -0.30 1.66
N GLU A 50 -8.84 -0.36 2.75
CA GLU A 50 -10.05 -1.19 2.81
C GLU A 50 -11.09 -0.75 1.76
N ARG A 51 -11.25 0.57 1.53
CA ARG A 51 -12.09 1.10 0.46
C ARG A 51 -11.60 0.63 -0.91
N THR A 52 -10.31 0.74 -1.16
CA THR A 52 -9.67 0.30 -2.42
C THR A 52 -9.93 -1.18 -2.68
N VAL A 53 -9.73 -2.03 -1.65
CA VAL A 53 -10.01 -3.47 -1.70
C VAL A 53 -11.46 -3.74 -2.07
N ARG A 54 -12.42 -3.10 -1.38
CA ARG A 54 -13.86 -3.28 -1.67
C ARG A 54 -14.26 -2.80 -3.06
N THR A 55 -13.71 -1.68 -3.51
CA THR A 55 -13.97 -1.19 -4.87
C THR A 55 -13.40 -2.15 -5.91
N LEU A 56 -12.17 -2.64 -5.71
CA LEU A 56 -11.56 -3.63 -6.61
C LEU A 56 -12.35 -4.94 -6.62
N GLU A 57 -12.82 -5.42 -5.47
CA GLU A 57 -13.69 -6.59 -5.41
C GLU A 57 -14.97 -6.42 -6.24
N ALA A 58 -15.62 -5.27 -6.12
CA ALA A 58 -16.84 -4.99 -6.87
C ALA A 58 -16.57 -4.93 -8.37
N ASP A 59 -15.48 -4.26 -8.78
CA ASP A 59 -15.09 -4.15 -10.18
C ASP A 59 -14.71 -5.50 -10.79
N LEU A 60 -14.00 -6.36 -10.05
CA LEU A 60 -13.62 -7.70 -10.50
C LEU A 60 -14.81 -8.65 -10.53
N ARG A 61 -15.66 -8.67 -9.49
CA ARG A 61 -16.83 -9.56 -9.41
C ARG A 61 -17.79 -9.36 -10.58
N ALA A 62 -17.89 -8.15 -11.10
CA ALA A 62 -18.72 -7.84 -12.28
C ALA A 62 -18.15 -8.36 -13.61
N ARG A 63 -16.89 -8.82 -13.64
CA ARG A 63 -16.13 -9.10 -14.87
C ARG A 63 -15.54 -10.51 -14.95
N LEU A 64 -15.63 -11.28 -13.86
CA LEU A 64 -15.03 -12.61 -13.74
C LEU A 64 -16.11 -13.69 -13.74
N ALA A 65 -15.84 -14.77 -14.46
CA ALA A 65 -16.54 -16.03 -14.38
C ALA A 65 -15.78 -17.01 -13.46
N PRO A 66 -16.42 -18.08 -12.95
CA PRO A 66 -15.74 -19.12 -12.21
C PRO A 66 -14.56 -19.72 -13.00
N GLY A 67 -13.39 -19.78 -12.38
CA GLY A 67 -12.16 -20.28 -13.01
C GLY A 67 -11.30 -19.21 -13.68
N ASP A 68 -11.80 -17.99 -13.87
CA ASP A 68 -10.98 -16.88 -14.36
C ASP A 68 -9.85 -16.55 -13.37
N THR A 69 -8.72 -16.11 -13.92
CA THR A 69 -7.56 -15.65 -13.15
C THR A 69 -7.33 -14.16 -13.34
N VAL A 70 -6.69 -13.54 -12.35
CA VAL A 70 -6.34 -12.11 -12.36
C VAL A 70 -4.89 -11.98 -11.95
N GLN A 71 -4.10 -11.22 -12.70
CA GLN A 71 -2.74 -10.85 -12.27
C GLN A 71 -2.78 -9.42 -11.72
N VAL A 72 -2.31 -9.21 -10.50
CA VAL A 72 -2.09 -7.89 -9.94
C VAL A 72 -0.61 -7.51 -10.09
N LEU A 73 -0.38 -6.26 -10.45
CA LEU A 73 0.90 -5.58 -10.37
C LEU A 73 0.78 -4.60 -9.21
N ASP A 74 1.01 -5.17 -8.03
CA ASP A 74 0.86 -4.55 -6.73
C ASP A 74 2.18 -4.68 -5.96
N THR A 75 2.57 -3.64 -5.24
CA THR A 75 3.65 -3.71 -4.24
C THR A 75 3.07 -4.02 -2.85
N THR A 76 2.09 -3.27 -2.34
CA THR A 76 1.41 -3.49 -1.03
C THR A 76 0.04 -2.80 -0.88
N GLU A 77 -0.65 -2.52 -1.98
CA GLU A 77 -1.84 -1.69 -2.07
C GLU A 77 -3.15 -2.43 -1.77
N GLY A 78 -3.12 -3.77 -1.78
CA GLY A 78 -4.24 -4.60 -1.37
C GLY A 78 -4.88 -5.38 -2.52
N GLY A 79 -4.25 -5.43 -3.70
CA GLY A 79 -4.72 -6.24 -4.83
C GLY A 79 -4.85 -7.71 -4.45
N ILE A 80 -3.81 -8.25 -3.80
CA ILE A 80 -3.80 -9.63 -3.31
C ILE A 80 -4.88 -9.89 -2.26
N HIS A 81 -5.14 -8.91 -1.38
CA HIS A 81 -6.21 -9.03 -0.39
C HIS A 81 -7.59 -9.13 -1.07
N ALA A 82 -7.83 -8.34 -2.13
CA ALA A 82 -9.06 -8.44 -2.91
C ALA A 82 -9.19 -9.80 -3.62
N LEU A 83 -8.12 -10.31 -4.23
CA LEU A 83 -8.13 -11.63 -4.87
C LEU A 83 -8.42 -12.75 -3.86
N PHE A 84 -7.80 -12.70 -2.69
CA PHE A 84 -8.05 -13.65 -1.61
C PHE A 84 -9.53 -13.66 -1.19
N ARG A 85 -10.14 -12.49 -1.01
CA ARG A 85 -11.56 -12.37 -0.63
C ARG A 85 -12.52 -12.86 -1.72
N LEU A 86 -12.13 -12.74 -2.99
CA LEU A 86 -12.90 -13.27 -4.13
C LEU A 86 -12.65 -14.76 -4.39
N GLY A 87 -11.65 -15.37 -3.75
CA GLY A 87 -11.21 -16.73 -4.08
C GLY A 87 -10.59 -16.86 -5.48
N VAL A 88 -10.07 -15.76 -6.02
CA VAL A 88 -9.47 -15.69 -7.36
C VAL A 88 -7.96 -15.89 -7.24
N ARG A 89 -7.38 -16.62 -8.20
CA ARG A 89 -5.95 -16.94 -8.22
C ARG A 89 -5.22 -16.11 -9.26
N GLU A 90 -3.94 -15.89 -9.01
CA GLU A 90 -3.02 -15.38 -10.01
C GLU A 90 -2.56 -16.50 -10.95
N PRO A 91 -2.35 -16.20 -12.24
CA PRO A 91 -1.82 -17.18 -13.17
C PRO A 91 -0.31 -17.41 -12.98
N THR A 92 0.42 -16.42 -12.45
CA THR A 92 1.87 -16.54 -12.21
C THR A 92 2.17 -16.80 -10.73
N ARG A 93 3.42 -17.16 -10.42
CA ARG A 93 3.86 -17.30 -9.02
C ARG A 93 4.20 -15.97 -8.33
N PHE A 94 4.04 -14.85 -9.01
CA PHE A 94 4.53 -13.55 -8.57
C PHE A 94 3.42 -12.74 -7.90
N LEU A 95 3.35 -12.88 -6.57
CA LEU A 95 2.37 -12.21 -5.72
C LEU A 95 2.50 -10.67 -5.72
N TYR A 96 3.72 -10.17 -5.93
CA TYR A 96 4.02 -8.75 -5.93
C TYR A 96 5.02 -8.40 -7.01
N ASP A 97 4.93 -7.16 -7.48
CA ASP A 97 5.63 -6.68 -8.66
C ASP A 97 6.98 -5.99 -8.38
N PHE A 98 7.31 -5.76 -7.10
CA PHE A 98 8.54 -5.07 -6.72
C PHE A 98 9.79 -5.73 -7.31
N HIS A 99 9.76 -7.05 -7.53
CA HIS A 99 10.84 -7.84 -8.14
C HIS A 99 11.26 -7.37 -9.52
N PHE A 100 10.35 -6.70 -10.25
CA PHE A 100 10.56 -6.39 -11.65
C PHE A 100 11.12 -5.01 -11.89
N PHE A 101 10.99 -4.06 -10.96
CA PHE A 101 11.24 -2.64 -11.23
C PHE A 101 12.44 -2.05 -10.48
N HIS A 102 13.18 -2.87 -9.73
CA HIS A 102 14.48 -2.53 -9.16
C HIS A 102 15.59 -3.28 -9.90
N ASP A 103 16.80 -2.72 -9.90
CA ASP A 103 18.01 -3.37 -10.45
C ASP A 103 17.77 -4.09 -11.80
N GLU A 104 17.14 -3.38 -12.75
CA GLU A 104 16.55 -3.97 -13.97
C GLU A 104 17.60 -4.67 -14.86
N ASP A 105 18.86 -4.24 -14.77
CA ASP A 105 20.00 -4.82 -15.48
C ASP A 105 20.67 -6.00 -14.76
N ALA A 106 20.20 -6.36 -13.56
CA ALA A 106 20.69 -7.53 -12.86
C ALA A 106 20.23 -8.81 -13.58
N PRO A 107 21.10 -9.82 -13.80
CA PRO A 107 20.73 -11.08 -14.44
C PRO A 107 19.54 -11.77 -13.78
N VAL A 108 19.44 -11.69 -12.46
CA VAL A 108 18.31 -12.27 -11.69
C VAL A 108 17.00 -11.57 -12.01
N VAL A 109 16.96 -10.23 -12.06
CA VAL A 109 15.73 -9.48 -12.37
C VAL A 109 15.28 -9.75 -13.80
N ARG A 110 16.22 -9.81 -14.76
CA ARG A 110 15.90 -10.21 -16.14
C ARG A 110 15.31 -11.62 -16.22
N ALA A 111 15.85 -12.57 -15.46
CA ALA A 111 15.30 -13.93 -15.41
C ALA A 111 13.88 -13.96 -14.82
N LEU A 112 13.62 -13.22 -13.74
CA LEU A 112 12.28 -13.11 -13.14
C LEU A 112 11.28 -12.44 -14.09
N ARG A 113 11.69 -11.38 -14.81
CA ARG A 113 10.88 -10.75 -15.86
C ARG A 113 10.54 -11.74 -16.99
N ALA A 114 11.53 -12.49 -17.47
CA ALA A 114 11.32 -13.49 -18.52
C ALA A 114 10.37 -14.62 -18.07
N GLU A 115 10.54 -15.09 -16.84
CA GLU A 115 9.65 -16.08 -16.23
C GLU A 115 8.22 -15.58 -16.11
N PHE A 116 8.05 -14.34 -15.63
CA PHE A 116 6.74 -13.71 -15.50
C PHE A 116 6.02 -13.65 -16.85
N ILE A 117 6.69 -13.19 -17.90
CA ILE A 117 6.09 -13.10 -19.25
C ILE A 117 5.76 -14.48 -19.79
N ARG A 118 6.64 -15.46 -19.62
CA ARG A 118 6.39 -16.85 -20.07
C ARG A 118 5.14 -17.42 -19.40
N ASP A 119 5.01 -17.24 -18.08
CA ASP A 119 3.88 -17.79 -17.32
C ASP A 119 2.57 -17.03 -17.65
N LEU A 120 2.65 -15.72 -17.84
CA LEU A 120 1.53 -14.87 -18.27
C LEU A 120 1.06 -15.24 -19.68
N ASP A 121 2.00 -15.49 -20.60
CA ASP A 121 1.68 -15.90 -21.98
C ASP A 121 1.10 -17.32 -22.03
N ALA A 122 1.55 -18.23 -21.16
CA ALA A 122 1.03 -19.60 -21.08
C ALA A 122 -0.40 -19.67 -20.49
N ARG A 123 -0.72 -18.78 -19.55
CA ARG A 123 -2.02 -18.72 -18.86
C ARG A 123 -2.49 -17.26 -18.78
N PRO A 124 -2.94 -16.67 -19.89
CA PRO A 124 -3.31 -15.26 -19.92
C PRO A 124 -4.51 -15.01 -18.99
N PRO A 125 -4.36 -14.14 -17.97
CA PRO A 125 -5.45 -13.85 -17.06
C PRO A 125 -6.57 -13.10 -17.76
N ARG A 126 -7.80 -13.23 -17.23
CA ARG A 126 -8.96 -12.46 -17.70
C ARG A 126 -8.76 -10.97 -17.45
N MET A 127 -8.12 -10.60 -16.34
CA MET A 127 -7.84 -9.22 -15.98
C MET A 127 -6.40 -9.05 -15.50
N ILE A 128 -5.81 -7.89 -15.79
CA ILE A 128 -4.59 -7.40 -15.13
C ILE A 128 -4.95 -6.12 -14.36
N VAL A 129 -4.55 -6.06 -13.10
CA VAL A 129 -4.73 -4.87 -12.24
C VAL A 129 -3.38 -4.21 -12.07
N LEU A 130 -3.23 -2.96 -12.50
CA LEU A 130 -1.99 -2.20 -12.32
C LEU A 130 -2.20 -1.14 -11.26
N PHE A 131 -1.51 -1.26 -10.13
CA PHE A 131 -1.52 -0.22 -9.10
C PHE A 131 -0.54 0.90 -9.43
N GLU A 132 -0.95 2.13 -9.10
CA GLU A 132 -0.17 3.34 -9.34
C GLU A 132 1.06 3.41 -8.44
N ARG A 133 0.89 3.11 -7.15
CA ARG A 133 2.02 3.02 -6.23
C ARG A 133 2.85 1.78 -6.57
N GLY A 134 4.16 1.94 -6.52
CA GLY A 134 5.13 0.92 -6.86
C GLY A 134 6.46 1.17 -6.16
N TRP A 135 7.37 0.22 -6.28
CA TRP A 135 8.72 0.29 -5.73
C TRP A 135 9.77 0.03 -6.83
N PRO A 136 10.92 0.73 -6.85
CA PRO A 136 11.33 1.81 -5.93
C PRO A 136 10.67 3.15 -6.24
N ALA A 137 10.07 3.28 -7.43
CA ALA A 137 9.25 4.41 -7.84
C ALA A 137 7.86 3.91 -8.26
N GLY A 138 6.84 4.71 -8.01
CA GLY A 138 5.48 4.47 -8.49
C GLY A 138 5.26 4.98 -9.91
N GLY A 139 4.00 5.25 -10.23
CA GLY A 139 3.56 5.70 -11.54
C GLY A 139 3.18 4.54 -12.45
N TYR A 140 2.19 4.77 -13.30
CA TYR A 140 1.75 3.77 -14.29
C TYR A 140 2.80 3.57 -15.39
N GLU A 141 3.58 4.61 -15.68
CA GLU A 141 4.65 4.65 -16.67
C GLU A 141 5.80 3.69 -16.36
N ARG A 142 5.92 3.20 -15.11
CA ARG A 142 6.94 2.21 -14.74
C ARG A 142 6.85 0.95 -15.60
N VAL A 143 5.66 0.61 -16.09
CA VAL A 143 5.45 -0.55 -16.96
C VAL A 143 6.21 -0.40 -18.28
N GLU A 144 6.41 0.82 -18.79
CA GLU A 144 7.18 1.06 -20.02
C GLU A 144 8.65 0.66 -19.88
N ARG A 145 9.20 0.62 -18.65
CA ARG A 145 10.56 0.11 -18.38
C ARG A 145 10.63 -1.43 -18.46
N PHE A 146 9.49 -2.10 -18.46
CA PHE A 146 9.36 -3.52 -18.69
C PHE A 146 8.68 -3.76 -20.05
N ALA A 147 9.43 -3.49 -21.13
CA ALA A 147 8.93 -3.50 -22.52
C ALA A 147 8.03 -4.69 -22.86
N ALA A 148 8.46 -5.92 -22.53
CA ALA A 148 7.67 -7.11 -22.83
C ALA A 148 6.28 -7.09 -22.17
N LEU A 149 6.16 -6.61 -20.93
CA LEU A 149 4.87 -6.45 -20.25
C LEU A 149 4.04 -5.33 -20.89
N ALA A 150 4.66 -4.19 -21.18
CA ALA A 150 3.99 -3.07 -21.87
C ALA A 150 3.39 -3.52 -23.21
N ASP A 151 4.12 -4.34 -23.97
CA ASP A 151 3.64 -4.91 -25.24
C ASP A 151 2.41 -5.80 -25.03
N ARG A 152 2.42 -6.69 -24.01
CA ARG A 152 1.26 -7.55 -23.72
C ARG A 152 0.04 -6.72 -23.33
N LEU A 153 0.21 -5.71 -22.48
CA LEU A 153 -0.89 -4.82 -22.11
C LEU A 153 -1.47 -4.08 -23.32
N ARG A 154 -0.63 -3.67 -24.27
CA ARG A 154 -1.05 -2.94 -25.48
C ARG A 154 -1.77 -3.86 -26.48
N GLU A 155 -1.20 -5.03 -26.73
CA GLU A 155 -1.63 -5.94 -27.79
C GLU A 155 -2.81 -6.82 -27.37
N ARG A 156 -2.80 -7.33 -26.13
CA ARG A 156 -3.71 -8.39 -25.68
C ARG A 156 -4.74 -7.91 -24.67
N TYR A 157 -4.56 -6.72 -24.13
CA TYR A 157 -5.48 -6.16 -23.14
C TYR A 157 -5.98 -4.79 -23.57
N GLU A 158 -7.11 -4.39 -22.98
CA GLU A 158 -7.70 -3.06 -23.15
C GLU A 158 -7.99 -2.46 -21.79
N LEU A 159 -7.87 -1.12 -21.68
CA LEU A 159 -8.15 -0.41 -20.45
C LEU A 159 -9.66 -0.43 -20.16
N ALA A 160 -10.08 -1.27 -19.21
CA ALA A 160 -11.48 -1.48 -18.86
C ALA A 160 -11.98 -0.46 -17.81
N ALA A 161 -11.10 0.01 -16.93
CA ALA A 161 -11.43 1.04 -15.95
C ALA A 161 -10.18 1.76 -15.43
N THR A 162 -10.33 3.02 -15.06
CA THR A 162 -9.39 3.74 -14.21
C THR A 162 -10.10 4.12 -12.92
N ARG A 163 -9.42 3.89 -11.79
CA ARG A 163 -9.89 4.20 -10.44
C ARG A 163 -8.80 4.97 -9.70
N PRO A 164 -9.12 5.67 -8.60
CA PRO A 164 -8.09 6.18 -7.72
C PRO A 164 -7.17 5.03 -7.27
N GLY A 165 -5.87 5.12 -7.60
CA GLY A 165 -4.83 4.18 -7.18
C GLY A 165 -4.61 2.93 -8.07
N TYR A 166 -5.49 2.62 -9.03
CA TYR A 166 -5.26 1.51 -9.95
C TYR A 166 -5.98 1.62 -11.31
N ARG A 167 -5.47 0.87 -12.28
CA ARG A 167 -6.08 0.64 -13.60
C ARG A 167 -6.40 -0.83 -13.80
N LEU A 168 -7.52 -1.10 -14.46
CA LEU A 168 -7.94 -2.43 -14.86
C LEU A 168 -7.77 -2.61 -16.36
N TYR A 169 -7.07 -3.67 -16.73
CA TYR A 169 -6.86 -4.10 -18.09
C TYR A 169 -7.62 -5.41 -18.30
N ALA A 170 -8.62 -5.42 -19.17
CA ALA A 170 -9.35 -6.64 -19.51
C ALA A 170 -8.69 -7.33 -20.70
N LYS A 171 -8.62 -8.66 -20.68
CA LYS A 171 -8.16 -9.43 -21.84
C LYS A 171 -9.09 -9.11 -23.01
N ARG A 172 -8.52 -8.71 -24.14
CA ARG A 172 -9.27 -8.58 -25.40
C ARG A 172 -9.92 -9.93 -25.71
N HIS A 173 -11.12 -9.90 -26.27
CA HIS A 173 -11.72 -11.14 -26.75
C HIS A 173 -10.86 -11.63 -27.92
N ASP A 174 -10.41 -12.89 -27.86
CA ASP A 174 -9.82 -13.53 -29.03
C ASP A 174 -10.89 -13.46 -30.14
N PRO A 175 -10.57 -12.95 -31.35
CA PRO A 175 -11.52 -12.86 -32.44
C PRO A 175 -12.09 -14.21 -32.86
#